data_AF-A0AAN6SNZ8-F1
#
_entry.id   AF-A0AAN6SNZ8-F1
#
_cell.length_a   1.000
_cell.length_b   1.000
_cell.length_c   1.000
_cell.angle_alpha   90.00
_cell.angle_beta   90.00
_cell.angle_gamma   90.00
#
_symmetry.space_group_name_H-M   'P 1'
#
loop_
_entity.id
_entity.type
_entity.pdbx_description
1 polymer ?
#
loop_
_entity_poly.entity_id
_entity_poly.type
_entity_poly.pdbx_seq_one_letter_code
_entity_poly.pdbx_strand_id
1 'polypeptide(L)'
;MQQFLTVSDLPAPYSHFTPVPVVSKHSDSPQCFDQIGQWIAQCEAGHEDCKAPNAVRLPTRVVDLNPTSDGSLEPSALSYVWGDTLPQRLTRAVLESFKSGIPWSDIPKTLQDAMTITHLLGLRYLWVDALTIIQDD
;
A
#
# COMPACT_ATOMS: atom_id res chain seq x y z
N MET A 1 -13.31 5.55 -16.52
CA MET A 1 -11.91 6.01 -16.45
C MET A 1 -11.12 5.10 -17.38
N GLN A 2 -10.75 5.60 -18.56
CA GLN A 2 -10.20 4.76 -19.64
C GLN A 2 -8.69 4.57 -19.44
N GLN A 3 -8.25 3.32 -19.27
CA GLN A 3 -6.85 2.94 -19.37
C GLN A 3 -6.50 2.81 -20.85
N PHE A 4 -5.60 3.65 -21.36
CA PHE A 4 -5.07 3.52 -22.71
C PHE A 4 -3.86 2.58 -22.67
N LEU A 5 -4.10 1.30 -22.94
CA LEU A 5 -3.04 0.37 -23.30
C LEU A 5 -2.73 0.63 -24.78
N THR A 6 -1.52 1.10 -25.09
CA THR A 6 -1.05 1.04 -26.47
C THR A 6 -1.00 -0.42 -26.87
N VAL A 7 -1.62 -0.75 -28.01
CA VAL A 7 -1.49 -2.05 -28.66
C VAL A 7 0.00 -2.40 -28.70
N SER A 8 0.35 -3.63 -28.33
CA SER A 8 1.72 -4.11 -28.27
C SER A 8 2.49 -3.66 -29.53
N ASP A 9 3.66 -3.05 -29.31
CA ASP A 9 4.63 -2.62 -30.34
C ASP A 9 4.38 -1.30 -31.10
N LEU A 10 3.39 -0.49 -30.74
CA LEU A 10 3.26 0.88 -31.29
C LEU A 10 3.64 1.95 -30.25
N PRO A 11 4.46 2.95 -30.62
CA PRO A 11 4.79 4.06 -29.73
C PRO A 11 3.53 4.85 -29.37
N ALA A 12 3.46 5.34 -28.13
CA ALA A 12 2.35 6.17 -27.70
C ALA A 12 2.21 7.39 -28.64
N PRO A 13 0.98 7.77 -29.03
CA PRO A 13 0.74 8.89 -29.94
C PRO A 13 1.15 10.25 -29.34
N TYR A 14 1.49 10.27 -28.05
CA TYR A 14 1.91 11.43 -27.31
C TYR A 14 3.38 11.31 -26.97
N SER A 15 4.21 12.24 -27.47
CA SER A 15 5.67 12.26 -27.29
C SER A 15 6.15 12.30 -25.84
N HIS A 16 5.28 12.68 -24.90
CA HIS A 16 5.58 12.72 -23.47
C HIS A 16 5.34 11.40 -22.75
N PHE A 17 4.66 10.44 -23.40
CA PHE A 17 4.40 9.13 -22.82
C PHE A 17 5.45 8.15 -23.34
N THR A 18 6.53 8.02 -22.59
CA THR A 18 7.57 7.03 -22.86
C THR A 18 7.04 5.62 -22.55
N PRO A 19 7.61 4.57 -23.17
CA PRO A 19 7.31 3.19 -22.79
C PRO A 19 7.47 3.02 -21.28
N VAL A 20 6.38 2.64 -20.62
CA VAL A 20 6.39 2.33 -19.19
C VAL A 20 7.05 0.95 -19.01
N PRO A 21 7.80 0.71 -17.93
CA PRO A 21 8.30 -0.62 -17.63
C PRO A 21 7.16 -1.64 -17.64
N VAL A 22 7.42 -2.83 -18.19
CA VAL A 22 6.45 -3.93 -18.16
C VAL A 22 6.32 -4.38 -16.70
N VAL A 23 5.23 -3.97 -16.05
CA VAL A 23 4.91 -4.39 -14.69
C VAL A 23 4.23 -5.76 -14.74
N SER A 24 4.56 -6.62 -13.78
CA SER A 24 3.90 -7.92 -13.65
C SER A 24 2.39 -7.78 -13.48
N LYS A 25 1.63 -8.76 -13.98
CA LYS A 25 0.17 -8.81 -13.84
C LYS A 25 -0.29 -9.12 -12.41
N HIS A 26 0.60 -9.68 -11.59
CA HIS A 26 0.29 -10.14 -10.24
C HIS A 26 1.17 -9.41 -9.22
N SER A 27 0.53 -8.80 -8.22
CA SER A 27 1.18 -8.02 -7.17
C SER A 27 2.02 -8.86 -6.21
N ASP A 28 1.81 -10.18 -6.19
CA ASP A 28 2.54 -11.16 -5.39
C ASP A 28 3.70 -11.83 -6.16
N SER A 29 3.99 -11.39 -7.39
CA SER A 29 5.10 -11.92 -8.17
C SER A 29 6.45 -11.35 -7.74
N PRO A 30 7.54 -12.14 -7.75
CA PRO A 30 8.89 -11.66 -7.45
C PRO A 30 9.30 -10.43 -8.26
N GLN A 31 8.92 -10.40 -9.55
CA GLN A 31 9.20 -9.28 -10.45
C GLN A 31 8.53 -7.98 -10.00
N CYS A 32 7.35 -8.06 -9.38
CA CYS A 32 6.68 -6.89 -8.83
C CYS A 32 7.45 -6.35 -7.63
N PHE A 33 7.92 -7.23 -6.73
CA PHE A 33 8.71 -6.83 -5.57
C PHE A 33 10.07 -6.24 -5.96
N ASP A 34 10.76 -6.86 -6.92
CA ASP A 34 12.01 -6.34 -7.47
C ASP A 34 11.80 -4.93 -8.05
N GLN A 35 10.69 -4.73 -8.78
CA GLN A 35 10.37 -3.44 -9.37
C GLN A 35 10.06 -2.37 -8.32
N ILE A 36 9.29 -2.71 -7.28
CA ILE A 36 8.98 -1.80 -6.16
C ILE A 36 10.28 -1.42 -5.44
N GLY A 37 11.14 -2.39 -5.13
CA GLY A 37 12.43 -2.14 -4.48
C GLY A 37 13.33 -1.22 -5.30
N GLN A 38 13.39 -1.42 -6.62
CA GLN A 38 14.13 -0.53 -7.53
C GLN A 38 13.57 0.90 -7.52
N TRP A 39 12.24 1.07 -7.53
CA TRP A 39 11.62 2.39 -7.51
C TRP A 39 11.87 3.13 -6.20
N ILE A 40 11.77 2.45 -5.06
CA ILE A 40 12.09 3.03 -3.75
C ILE A 40 13.55 3.47 -3.72
N ALA A 41 14.48 2.59 -4.11
CA ALA A 41 15.91 2.90 -4.11
C ALA A 41 16.27 4.08 -5.03
N GLN A 42 15.65 4.16 -6.21
CA GLN A 42 15.83 5.30 -7.13
C GLN A 42 15.28 6.60 -6.54
N CYS A 43 14.15 6.53 -5.85
CA CYS A 43 13.54 7.68 -5.19
C CYS A 43 14.44 8.22 -4.08
N GLU A 44 14.92 7.36 -3.18
CA GLU A 44 15.78 7.74 -2.06
C GLU A 44 17.16 8.25 -2.51
N ALA A 45 17.68 7.71 -3.63
CA ALA A 45 18.94 8.16 -4.21
C ALA A 45 18.81 9.49 -4.98
N GLY A 46 17.64 9.75 -5.58
CA GLY A 46 17.40 10.88 -6.46
C GLY A 46 16.76 12.11 -5.80
N HIS A 47 16.08 11.92 -4.66
CA HIS A 47 15.29 12.98 -4.03
C HIS A 47 15.65 13.13 -2.54
N GLU A 48 16.22 14.29 -2.16
CA GLU A 48 16.56 14.59 -0.76
C GLU A 48 15.35 14.55 0.18
N ASP A 49 14.19 15.05 -0.29
CA ASP A 49 12.94 15.06 0.49
C ASP A 49 12.30 13.67 0.68
N CYS A 50 12.75 12.68 -0.10
CA CYS A 50 12.23 11.31 -0.01
C CYS A 50 13.07 10.41 0.90
N LYS A 51 14.15 10.93 1.48
CA LYS A 51 14.93 10.17 2.48
C LYS A 51 14.12 10.03 3.76
N ALA A 52 14.17 8.83 4.33
CA ALA A 52 13.54 8.48 5.61
C ALA A 52 13.75 9.58 6.67
N PRO A 53 12.69 10.14 7.26
CA PRO A 53 12.83 11.13 8.33
C PRO A 53 13.49 10.50 9.57
N ASN A 54 14.41 11.24 10.21
CA ASN A 54 15.14 10.79 11.40
C ASN A 54 14.24 10.38 12.59
N ALA A 55 12.96 10.79 12.60
CA ALA A 55 12.00 10.40 13.62
C ALA A 55 10.60 10.30 13.00
N VAL A 56 10.02 9.11 13.11
CA VAL A 56 8.68 8.82 12.58
C VAL A 56 7.70 8.88 13.72
N ARG A 57 6.71 9.77 13.62
CA ARG A 57 5.54 9.75 14.49
C ARG A 57 4.46 8.92 13.83
N LEU A 58 4.04 7.85 14.49
CA LEU A 58 2.92 7.05 14.02
C LEU A 58 1.61 7.87 14.14
N PRO A 59 0.71 7.76 13.15
CA PRO A 59 -0.67 8.20 13.30
C PRO A 59 -1.33 7.57 14.52
N THR A 60 -2.44 8.16 15.00
CA THR A 60 -3.19 7.64 16.14
C THR A 60 -3.58 6.17 16.00
N ARG A 61 -3.81 5.72 14.75
CA ARG A 61 -4.19 4.35 14.41
C ARG A 61 -3.45 3.90 13.16
N VAL A 62 -2.89 2.70 13.22
CA VAL A 62 -2.20 1.99 12.14
C VAL A 62 -2.50 0.50 12.25
N VAL A 63 -2.37 -0.22 11.14
CA VAL A 63 -2.38 -1.68 11.15
C VAL A 63 -0.95 -2.16 11.41
N ASP A 64 -0.74 -2.91 12.49
CA ASP A 64 0.54 -3.55 12.80
C ASP A 64 0.58 -4.96 12.18
N LEU A 65 1.47 -5.15 11.22
CA LEU A 65 1.63 -6.42 10.48
C LEU A 65 2.69 -7.33 11.10
N ASN A 66 3.45 -6.85 12.08
CA ASN A 66 4.50 -7.65 12.70
C ASN A 66 4.73 -7.22 14.16
N PRO A 67 3.81 -7.56 15.07
CA PRO A 67 3.86 -7.10 16.46
C PRO A 67 5.05 -7.66 17.25
N THR A 68 5.67 -8.74 16.75
CA THR A 68 6.73 -9.47 17.45
C THR A 68 8.14 -9.14 16.96
N SER A 69 8.32 -8.25 15.98
CA SER A 69 9.64 -7.91 15.45
C SER A 69 9.89 -6.41 15.30
N ASP A 70 11.17 -6.07 15.27
CA ASP A 70 11.68 -4.72 14.99
C ASP A 70 11.73 -4.48 13.46
N GLY A 71 10.56 -4.41 12.82
CA GLY A 71 10.45 -3.89 11.45
C GLY A 71 10.63 -2.37 11.40
N SER A 72 10.78 -1.80 10.20
CA SER A 72 10.81 -0.33 10.06
C SER A 72 9.58 0.29 10.71
N LEU A 73 9.79 1.31 11.55
CA LEU A 73 8.71 2.06 12.21
C LEU A 73 8.00 3.01 11.25
N GLU A 74 8.46 3.10 10.00
CA GLU A 74 7.84 3.88 8.93
C GLU A 74 6.56 3.21 8.45
N PRO A 75 5.40 3.90 8.55
CA PRO A 75 4.17 3.37 8.00
C PRO A 75 4.16 3.56 6.48
N SER A 76 3.76 2.52 5.75
CA SER A 76 3.26 2.68 4.39
C SER A 76 1.84 3.24 4.43
N ALA A 77 1.40 3.89 3.35
CA ALA A 77 0.02 4.36 3.21
C ALA A 77 -0.60 3.77 1.94
N LEU A 78 -1.81 3.21 2.07
CA LEU A 78 -2.65 2.84 0.93
C LEU A 78 -3.69 3.93 0.68
N SER A 79 -3.65 4.51 -0.52
CA SER A 79 -4.69 5.40 -1.04
C SER A 79 -5.44 4.67 -2.16
N TYR A 80 -6.71 4.36 -1.95
CA TYR A 80 -7.52 3.59 -2.88
C TYR A 80 -8.99 4.01 -2.85
N VAL A 81 -9.74 3.66 -3.90
CA VAL A 81 -11.20 3.86 -3.92
C VAL A 81 -11.86 2.62 -3.33
N TRP A 82 -12.70 2.85 -2.33
CA TRP A 82 -13.29 1.83 -1.47
C TRP A 82 -14.24 0.85 -2.18
N GLY A 83 -14.70 1.18 -3.38
CA GLY A 83 -15.79 0.45 -4.04
C GLY A 83 -17.10 0.54 -3.26
N ASP A 84 -18.13 -0.10 -3.78
CA ASP A 84 -19.51 0.03 -3.25
C ASP A 84 -19.74 -0.82 -1.98
N THR A 85 -18.90 -1.82 -1.73
CA THR A 85 -19.01 -2.76 -0.61
C THR A 85 -17.67 -2.92 0.10
N LEU A 86 -17.47 -2.14 1.16
CA LEU A 86 -16.47 -2.45 2.18
C LEU A 86 -17.19 -3.00 3.41
N PRO A 87 -17.20 -4.33 3.62
CA PRO A 87 -17.79 -4.91 4.82
C PRO A 87 -17.01 -4.53 6.09
N GLN A 88 -15.72 -4.24 5.97
CA GLN A 88 -14.88 -3.81 7.08
C GLN A 88 -14.50 -2.34 6.96
N ARG A 89 -15.17 -1.53 7.76
CA ARG A 89 -14.81 -0.14 8.03
C ARG A 89 -14.66 0.02 9.53
N LEU A 90 -13.67 0.81 9.93
CA LEU A 90 -13.52 1.15 11.33
C LEU A 90 -14.65 2.10 11.74
N THR A 91 -15.52 1.62 12.62
CA THR A 91 -16.55 2.42 13.30
C THR A 91 -16.29 2.40 14.80
N ARG A 92 -16.95 3.29 15.54
CA ARG A 92 -16.86 3.28 17.02
C ARG A 92 -17.27 1.93 17.61
N ALA A 93 -18.24 1.26 16.99
CA ALA A 93 -18.77 -0.03 17.45
C ALA A 93 -17.76 -1.20 17.30
N VAL A 94 -16.87 -1.15 16.31
CA VAL A 94 -15.91 -2.24 16.01
C VAL A 94 -14.47 -1.90 16.39
N LEU A 95 -14.22 -0.70 16.93
CA LEU A 95 -12.86 -0.26 17.31
C LEU A 95 -12.16 -1.22 18.27
N GLU A 96 -12.85 -1.65 19.33
CA GLU A 96 -12.25 -2.53 20.34
C GLU A 96 -12.01 -3.96 19.81
N SER A 97 -12.88 -4.45 18.91
CA SER A 97 -12.64 -5.75 18.28
C SER A 97 -11.44 -5.68 17.32
N PHE A 98 -11.31 -4.61 16.55
CA PHE A 98 -10.19 -4.43 15.62
C PHE A 98 -8.83 -4.32 16.34
N LYS A 99 -8.79 -3.75 17.55
CA LYS A 99 -7.57 -3.75 18.39
C LYS A 99 -7.12 -5.15 18.81
N SER A 100 -8.06 -6.08 18.92
CA SER A 100 -7.78 -7.48 19.25
C SER A 100 -7.34 -8.29 18.03
N GLY A 101 -7.37 -7.69 16.84
CA GLY A 101 -7.05 -8.29 15.56
C GLY A 101 -8.27 -8.39 14.63
N ILE A 102 -7.99 -8.41 13.34
CA ILE A 102 -8.99 -8.53 12.28
C ILE A 102 -8.79 -9.89 11.62
N PRO A 103 -9.81 -10.77 11.55
CA PRO A 103 -9.69 -12.04 10.85
C PRO A 103 -9.32 -11.82 9.39
N TRP A 104 -8.28 -12.52 8.91
CA TRP A 104 -7.78 -12.36 7.54
C TRP A 104 -8.86 -12.59 6.47
N SER A 105 -9.77 -13.55 6.71
CA SER A 105 -10.90 -13.87 5.83
C SER A 105 -11.86 -12.71 5.61
N ASP A 106 -11.91 -11.78 6.56
CA ASP A 106 -12.88 -10.69 6.57
C ASP A 106 -12.30 -9.43 5.92
N ILE A 107 -10.98 -9.40 5.68
CA ILE A 107 -10.25 -8.31 5.05
C ILE A 107 -10.46 -8.39 3.53
N PRO A 108 -10.88 -7.31 2.86
CA PRO A 108 -10.99 -7.27 1.40
C PRO A 108 -9.68 -7.59 0.69
N LYS A 109 -9.75 -8.23 -0.49
CA LYS A 109 -8.57 -8.69 -1.23
C LYS A 109 -7.54 -7.59 -1.49
N THR A 110 -7.98 -6.38 -1.84
CA THR A 110 -7.10 -5.22 -2.05
C THR A 110 -6.31 -4.86 -0.79
N LEU A 111 -6.93 -4.95 0.40
CA LEU A 111 -6.25 -4.69 1.67
C LEU A 111 -5.29 -5.83 2.02
N GLN A 112 -5.68 -7.09 1.76
CA GLN A 112 -4.78 -8.24 1.91
C GLN A 112 -3.52 -8.10 1.06
N ASP A 113 -3.66 -7.68 -0.20
CA ASP A 113 -2.53 -7.48 -1.11
C ASP A 113 -1.63 -6.34 -0.61
N ALA A 114 -2.21 -5.22 -0.14
CA ALA A 114 -1.45 -4.12 0.44
C ALA A 114 -0.71 -4.50 1.72
N MET A 115 -1.32 -5.30 2.59
CA MET A 115 -0.69 -5.85 3.80
C MET A 115 0.47 -6.79 3.44
N THR A 116 0.26 -7.66 2.46
CA THR A 116 1.30 -8.59 1.97
C THR A 116 2.49 -7.84 1.41
N ILE A 117 2.24 -6.84 0.56
CA ILE A 117 3.31 -6.01 -0.02
C ILE A 117 4.06 -5.25 1.07
N THR A 118 3.33 -4.62 2.00
CA THR A 118 3.96 -3.88 3.12
C THR A 118 4.88 -4.80 3.94
N HIS A 119 4.42 -6.00 4.27
CA HIS A 119 5.23 -6.98 5.00
C HIS A 119 6.47 -7.41 4.22
N LEU A 120 6.34 -7.69 2.93
CA LEU A 120 7.46 -8.13 2.08
C LEU A 120 8.49 -7.03 1.82
N LEU A 121 8.10 -5.75 1.92
CA LEU A 121 9.01 -4.61 1.91
C LEU A 121 9.76 -4.41 3.25
N GLY A 122 9.51 -5.26 4.26
CA GLY A 122 10.12 -5.12 5.59
C GLY A 122 9.52 -3.98 6.43
N LEU A 123 8.39 -3.43 6.01
CA LEU A 123 7.65 -2.40 6.73
C LEU A 123 6.70 -3.05 7.73
N ARG A 124 6.61 -2.47 8.93
CA ARG A 124 5.77 -3.01 9.99
C ARG A 124 4.35 -2.48 9.95
N TYR A 125 4.18 -1.20 9.63
CA TYR A 125 2.91 -0.51 9.77
C TYR A 125 2.30 -0.19 8.41
N LEU A 126 1.00 -0.44 8.28
CA LEU A 126 0.20 0.02 7.16
C LEU A 126 -0.86 1.00 7.65
N TRP A 127 -0.93 2.16 7.01
CA TRP A 127 -2.03 3.09 7.15
C TRP A 127 -3.00 2.93 5.99
N VAL A 128 -4.26 2.67 6.30
CA VAL A 128 -5.36 2.65 5.33
C VAL A 128 -6.61 3.23 5.97
N ASP A 129 -7.11 4.28 5.35
CA ASP A 129 -8.27 5.07 5.80
C ASP A 129 -9.48 4.21 6.27
N ALA A 130 -9.84 3.17 5.54
CA ALA A 130 -10.94 2.27 5.90
C ALA A 130 -10.76 1.56 7.25
N LEU A 131 -9.51 1.30 7.68
CA LEU A 131 -9.19 0.62 8.94
C LEU A 131 -8.62 1.55 10.00
N THR A 132 -8.15 2.75 9.63
CA THR A 132 -7.42 3.66 10.53
C THR A 132 -8.15 4.98 10.79
N ILE A 133 -9.28 5.26 10.12
CA ILE A 133 -10.15 6.42 10.35
C ILE A 133 -11.54 5.92 10.80
N ILE A 134 -12.15 6.60 11.78
CA ILE A 134 -13.50 6.26 12.27
C ILE A 134 -14.48 6.84 11.24
N GLN A 135 -15.33 5.99 10.67
CA GLN A 135 -16.16 6.34 9.50
C GLN A 135 -17.57 6.81 9.85
N ASP A 136 -17.94 6.76 11.13
CA ASP A 136 -19.26 7.11 11.67
C ASP A 136 -19.19 8.35 12.59
N ASP A 137 -18.27 9.27 12.29
CA ASP A 137 -18.13 10.57 12.98
C ASP A 137 -18.78 11.72 12.20
#